data_AF-A0A7C6DN98-F1
#
_entry.id   AF-A0A7C6DN98-F1
#
_cell.length_a   1.000
_cell.length_b   1.000
_cell.length_c   1.000
_cell.angle_alpha   90.00
_cell.angle_beta   90.00
_cell.angle_gamma   90.00
#
_symmetry.space_group_name_H-M   'P 1'
#
loop_
_entity.id
_entity.type
_entity.pdbx_description
1 polymer ?
#
loop_
_entity_poly.entity_id
_entity_poly.type
_entity_poly.pdbx_seq_one_letter_code
_entity_poly.pdbx_strand_id
1 'polypeptide(L)'
;MDDPDRADSPGVRDLAIGPRGEMDLRAELERGLQFANVMLTVNQDASSEAVAYVQALVDLLIAKGLIRQEELEQPLERAQREIAEAVVPRVRLGETSDKYAVGQAIDVDCAARLDLCQGRCCTLKFYLTKQDLDEGVIRWDYGNPYWIRQGPDGYCVHFDREKRGCGIYERRPYICRRYTCRNDKRLWIDFEQRIPAPAKPLIGDSPVALAEVALRNTMQADGRVGRDTDALPDGQTDGTAGAGSDASE
;
A
#
# COMPACT_ATOMS: atom_id res chain seq x y z
N MET A 1 58.84 -10.78 -36.50
CA MET A 1 58.61 -9.31 -36.56
C MET A 1 57.14 -9.18 -36.24
N ASP A 2 56.91 -9.23 -34.94
CA ASP A 2 55.63 -9.51 -34.31
C ASP A 2 55.10 -8.17 -33.84
N ASP A 3 53.88 -7.86 -34.26
CA ASP A 3 53.18 -6.61 -33.92
C ASP A 3 52.64 -6.69 -32.48
N PRO A 4 53.14 -5.85 -31.55
CA PRO A 4 52.89 -6.01 -30.12
C PRO A 4 51.64 -5.28 -29.60
N ASP A 5 50.76 -4.74 -30.45
CA ASP A 5 49.68 -3.82 -29.99
C ASP A 5 48.25 -4.34 -30.11
N ARG A 6 48.04 -5.66 -30.00
CA ARG A 6 46.70 -6.22 -29.75
C ARG A 6 46.42 -6.29 -28.25
N ALA A 7 46.22 -5.12 -27.65
CA ALA A 7 45.79 -4.99 -26.26
C ALA A 7 44.37 -5.58 -26.09
N ASP A 8 44.38 -6.79 -25.54
CA ASP A 8 43.41 -7.42 -24.64
C ASP A 8 42.21 -6.54 -24.25
N SER A 9 41.03 -6.89 -24.76
CA SER A 9 39.77 -6.34 -24.24
C SER A 9 39.63 -6.78 -22.78
N PRO A 10 39.56 -5.87 -21.80
CA PRO A 10 39.37 -6.29 -20.43
C PRO A 10 37.98 -6.90 -20.33
N GLY A 11 37.98 -8.22 -20.23
CA GLY A 11 36.81 -9.04 -20.00
C GLY A 11 36.01 -8.49 -18.83
N VAL A 12 34.72 -8.81 -18.87
CA VAL A 12 33.76 -8.68 -17.78
C VAL A 12 34.33 -9.41 -16.57
N ARG A 13 35.23 -8.75 -15.84
CA ARG A 13 35.80 -9.21 -14.59
C ARG A 13 34.66 -9.15 -13.60
N ASP A 14 34.28 -10.34 -13.15
CA ASP A 14 33.61 -10.63 -11.90
C ASP A 14 33.33 -9.36 -11.09
N LEU A 15 32.16 -8.76 -11.32
CA LEU A 15 31.54 -7.94 -10.31
C LEU A 15 31.10 -8.90 -9.22
N ALA A 16 32.08 -9.27 -8.39
CA ALA A 16 31.87 -9.92 -7.13
C ALA A 16 30.83 -9.08 -6.38
N ILE A 17 29.60 -9.59 -6.41
CA ILE A 17 28.53 -9.18 -5.52
C ILE A 17 29.14 -9.34 -4.14
N GLY A 18 29.46 -8.21 -3.50
CA GLY A 18 30.05 -8.17 -2.16
C GLY A 18 29.26 -9.04 -1.19
N PRO A 19 29.89 -9.44 -0.06
CA PRO A 19 29.33 -10.47 0.80
C PRO A 19 27.89 -10.12 1.12
N ARG A 20 26.98 -11.03 0.75
CA ARG A 20 25.58 -11.01 1.15
C ARG A 20 25.58 -10.65 2.63
N GLY A 21 25.13 -9.44 2.98
CA GLY A 21 24.85 -9.15 4.37
C GLY A 21 23.95 -10.28 4.83
N GLU A 22 24.40 -11.04 5.83
CA GLU A 22 23.74 -12.23 6.39
C GLU A 22 22.49 -11.77 7.15
N MET A 23 21.60 -11.12 6.41
CA MET A 23 20.26 -10.78 6.78
C MET A 23 19.52 -12.11 6.74
N ASP A 24 18.89 -12.47 7.84
CA ASP A 24 18.30 -13.79 8.02
C ASP A 24 17.16 -13.99 7.01
N LEU A 25 17.51 -14.59 5.86
CA LEU A 25 16.59 -14.93 4.79
C LEU A 25 15.41 -15.74 5.34
N ARG A 26 15.64 -16.54 6.38
CA ARG A 26 14.59 -17.28 7.06
C ARG A 26 13.59 -16.34 7.74
N ALA A 27 14.05 -15.41 8.57
CA ALA A 27 13.16 -14.41 9.19
C ALA A 27 12.37 -13.58 8.16
N GLU A 28 12.96 -13.31 7.00
CA GLU A 28 12.27 -12.61 5.90
C GLU A 28 11.20 -13.44 5.21
N LEU A 29 11.49 -14.70 4.92
CA LEU A 29 10.52 -15.64 4.39
C LEU A 29 9.39 -15.88 5.39
N GLU A 30 9.71 -16.04 6.67
CA GLU A 30 8.73 -16.19 7.74
C GLU A 30 7.79 -14.98 7.80
N ARG A 31 8.31 -13.75 7.73
CA ARG A 31 7.46 -12.54 7.66
C ARG A 31 6.59 -12.50 6.40
N GLY A 32 7.14 -12.85 5.23
CA GLY A 32 6.38 -12.88 3.99
C GLY A 32 5.24 -13.91 4.01
N LEU A 33 5.50 -15.09 4.55
CA LEU A 33 4.49 -16.14 4.73
C LEU A 33 3.42 -15.74 5.75
N GLN A 34 3.80 -15.11 6.86
CA GLN A 34 2.85 -14.56 7.84
C GLN A 34 1.93 -13.53 7.19
N PHE A 35 2.49 -12.60 6.40
CA PHE A 35 1.69 -11.62 5.67
C PHE A 35 0.73 -12.30 4.68
N ALA A 36 1.22 -13.26 3.89
CA ALA A 36 0.38 -14.00 2.96
C ALA A 36 -0.77 -14.71 3.68
N ASN A 37 -0.50 -15.36 4.80
CA ASN A 37 -1.52 -16.01 5.63
C ASN A 37 -2.55 -15.00 6.17
N VAL A 38 -2.11 -13.86 6.70
CA VAL A 38 -3.02 -12.80 7.18
C VAL A 38 -3.90 -12.28 6.06
N MET A 39 -3.33 -11.98 4.88
CA MET A 39 -4.10 -11.49 3.75
C MET A 39 -5.06 -12.54 3.20
N LEU A 40 -4.68 -13.82 3.21
CA LEU A 40 -5.58 -14.92 2.87
C LEU A 40 -6.75 -14.99 3.85
N THR A 41 -6.50 -14.90 5.16
CA THR A 41 -7.56 -14.84 6.18
C THR A 41 -8.48 -13.64 5.96
N VAL A 42 -7.94 -12.43 5.79
CA VAL A 42 -8.74 -11.21 5.54
C VAL A 42 -9.60 -11.36 4.29
N ASN A 43 -9.05 -11.89 3.20
CA ASN A 43 -9.81 -12.13 1.97
C ASN A 43 -10.88 -13.20 2.16
N GLN A 44 -10.59 -14.26 2.91
CA GLN A 44 -11.54 -15.33 3.22
C GLN A 44 -12.70 -14.81 4.07
N ASP A 45 -12.42 -13.98 5.07
CA ASP A 45 -13.43 -13.37 5.94
C ASP A 45 -14.34 -12.44 5.14
N ALA A 46 -13.75 -11.52 4.37
CA ALA A 46 -14.49 -10.59 3.52
C ALA A 46 -15.34 -11.32 2.46
N SER A 47 -14.83 -12.41 1.88
CA SER A 47 -15.58 -13.24 0.94
C SER A 47 -16.73 -13.97 1.61
N SER A 48 -16.51 -14.51 2.81
CA SER A 48 -17.55 -15.23 3.58
C SER A 48 -18.68 -14.29 4.00
N GLU A 49 -18.33 -13.08 4.45
CA GLU A 49 -19.30 -12.02 4.77
C GLU A 49 -20.11 -11.61 3.53
N ALA A 50 -19.46 -11.39 2.38
CA ALA A 50 -20.14 -11.07 1.14
C ALA A 50 -21.11 -12.18 0.69
N VAL A 51 -20.70 -13.44 0.79
CA VAL A 51 -21.57 -14.60 0.49
C VAL A 51 -22.78 -14.63 1.41
N ALA A 52 -22.58 -14.43 2.72
CA ALA A 52 -23.67 -14.39 3.69
C ALA A 52 -24.67 -13.26 3.41
N TYR A 53 -24.18 -12.06 3.07
CA TYR A 53 -25.04 -10.93 2.70
C TYR A 53 -25.85 -11.20 1.44
N VAL A 54 -25.23 -11.77 0.39
CA VAL A 54 -25.93 -12.09 -0.86
C VAL A 54 -26.99 -13.15 -0.62
N GLN A 55 -26.69 -14.21 0.15
CA GLN A 55 -27.66 -15.23 0.51
C GLN A 55 -28.85 -14.64 1.28
N ALA A 56 -28.59 -13.86 2.33
CA ALA A 56 -29.64 -13.21 3.11
C ALA A 56 -30.52 -12.27 2.26
N LEU A 57 -29.93 -11.56 1.30
CA LEU A 57 -30.67 -10.70 0.37
C LEU A 57 -31.56 -11.53 -0.56
N VAL A 58 -31.06 -12.62 -1.14
CA VAL A 58 -31.84 -13.51 -2.01
C VAL A 58 -33.01 -14.10 -1.24
N ASP A 59 -32.78 -14.61 -0.03
CA ASP A 59 -33.82 -15.16 0.84
C ASP A 59 -34.90 -14.13 1.15
N LEU A 60 -34.52 -12.89 1.44
CA LEU A 60 -35.46 -11.80 1.71
C LEU A 60 -36.31 -11.46 0.48
N LEU A 61 -35.72 -11.43 -0.72
CA LEU A 61 -36.42 -11.12 -1.96
C LEU A 61 -37.42 -12.24 -2.33
N ILE A 62 -37.05 -13.50 -2.14
CA ILE A 62 -37.94 -14.66 -2.32
C ILE A 62 -39.08 -14.61 -1.30
N ALA A 63 -38.78 -14.35 -0.02
CA ALA A 63 -39.80 -14.28 1.04
C ALA A 63 -40.83 -13.17 0.78
N LYS A 64 -40.42 -12.07 0.14
CA LYS A 64 -41.33 -11.00 -0.30
C LYS A 64 -42.05 -11.28 -1.62
N GLY A 65 -41.76 -12.41 -2.28
CA GLY A 65 -42.34 -12.78 -3.58
C GLY A 65 -41.90 -11.88 -4.72
N LEU A 66 -40.78 -11.17 -4.59
CA LEU A 66 -40.27 -10.24 -5.62
C LEU A 66 -39.53 -10.97 -6.74
N ILE A 67 -38.94 -12.13 -6.43
CA ILE A 67 -38.25 -13.00 -7.37
C ILE A 67 -38.54 -14.47 -7.04
N ARG A 68 -38.43 -15.34 -8.03
CA ARG A 68 -38.41 -16.80 -7.86
C ARG A 68 -36.99 -17.35 -8.02
N GLN A 69 -36.76 -18.54 -7.48
CA GLN A 69 -35.43 -19.16 -7.50
C GLN A 69 -34.95 -19.45 -8.92
N GLU A 70 -35.86 -19.86 -9.83
CA GLU A 70 -35.50 -20.16 -11.22
C GLU A 70 -35.11 -18.88 -12.00
N GLU A 71 -35.59 -17.72 -11.57
CA GLU A 71 -35.28 -16.43 -12.19
C GLU A 71 -33.85 -15.97 -11.89
N LEU A 72 -33.18 -16.60 -10.91
CA LEU A 72 -31.80 -16.27 -10.52
C LEU A 72 -30.75 -16.95 -11.40
N GLU A 73 -31.08 -18.06 -12.07
CA GLU A 73 -30.12 -18.89 -12.82
C GLU A 73 -29.48 -18.12 -13.98
N GLN A 74 -30.29 -17.50 -14.85
CA GLN A 74 -29.77 -16.75 -16.00
C GLN A 74 -28.94 -15.52 -15.61
N PRO A 75 -29.36 -14.66 -14.65
CA PRO A 75 -28.52 -13.58 -14.13
C PRO A 75 -27.21 -14.08 -13.53
N LEU A 76 -27.23 -15.18 -12.77
CA LEU A 76 -26.03 -15.74 -12.16
C LEU A 76 -25.04 -16.24 -13.21
N GLU A 77 -25.49 -16.99 -14.22
CA GLU A 77 -24.61 -17.43 -15.30
C GLU A 77 -24.00 -16.24 -16.07
N ARG A 78 -24.78 -15.18 -16.30
CA ARG A 78 -24.28 -13.97 -16.94
C ARG A 78 -23.19 -13.31 -16.10
N ALA A 79 -23.43 -13.12 -14.81
CA ALA A 79 -22.45 -12.56 -13.89
C ALA A 79 -21.18 -13.42 -13.82
N GLN A 80 -21.32 -14.76 -13.84
CA GLN A 80 -20.18 -15.68 -13.89
C GLN A 80 -19.35 -15.53 -15.17
N ARG A 81 -20.01 -15.41 -16.34
CA ARG A 81 -19.33 -15.15 -17.62
C ARG A 81 -18.60 -13.81 -17.60
N GLU A 82 -19.27 -12.76 -17.13
CA GLU A 82 -18.67 -11.42 -17.01
C GLU A 82 -17.46 -11.41 -16.07
N ILE A 83 -17.51 -12.13 -14.94
CA ILE A 83 -16.36 -12.29 -14.03
C ILE A 83 -15.24 -13.10 -14.67
N ALA A 84 -15.56 -14.17 -15.40
CA ALA A 84 -14.57 -15.01 -16.09
C ALA A 84 -13.86 -14.25 -17.23
N GLU A 85 -14.58 -13.35 -17.90
CA GLU A 85 -14.06 -12.47 -18.95
C GLU A 85 -13.39 -11.21 -18.39
N ALA A 86 -13.67 -10.84 -17.15
CA ALA A 86 -13.03 -9.71 -16.49
C ALA A 86 -11.55 -10.00 -16.25
N VAL A 87 -10.70 -9.09 -16.73
CA VAL A 87 -9.26 -9.07 -16.40
C VAL A 87 -9.13 -8.63 -14.94
N VAL A 88 -9.16 -9.61 -14.03
CA VAL A 88 -9.01 -9.39 -12.59
C VAL A 88 -7.70 -8.64 -12.33
N PRO A 89 -7.67 -7.56 -11.51
CA PRO A 89 -6.42 -6.88 -11.19
C PRO A 89 -5.52 -7.83 -10.43
N ARG A 90 -4.52 -8.37 -11.12
CA ARG A 90 -3.38 -9.03 -10.50
C ARG A 90 -2.68 -7.99 -9.63
N VAL A 91 -2.10 -8.48 -8.53
CA VAL A 91 -0.91 -7.91 -7.87
C VAL A 91 -0.43 -6.60 -8.53
N ARG A 92 -0.50 -5.48 -7.79
CA ARG A 92 -0.15 -4.13 -8.25
C ARG A 92 1.35 -4.03 -8.61
N LEU A 93 1.72 -4.65 -9.72
CA LEU A 93 2.96 -4.43 -10.45
C LEU A 93 2.73 -3.16 -11.25
N GLY A 94 3.62 -2.18 -11.13
CA GLY A 94 3.60 -1.06 -12.08
C GLY A 94 3.87 -1.62 -13.48
N GLU A 95 2.86 -1.60 -14.36
CA GLU A 95 3.08 -1.77 -15.80
C GLU A 95 3.61 -0.45 -16.35
N THR A 96 4.85 -0.48 -16.82
CA THR A 96 5.54 0.69 -17.35
C THR A 96 6.42 0.29 -18.53
N SER A 97 6.66 1.23 -19.44
CA SER A 97 7.72 1.14 -20.46
C SER A 97 9.09 0.84 -19.85
N ASP A 98 10.05 0.42 -20.67
CA ASP A 98 11.44 0.20 -20.25
C ASP A 98 11.94 1.38 -19.40
N LYS A 99 12.33 1.09 -18.15
CA LYS A 99 12.76 2.11 -17.19
C LYS A 99 14.02 2.85 -17.63
N TYR A 100 14.84 2.27 -18.49
CA TYR A 100 16.02 2.94 -19.05
C TYR A 100 15.67 3.84 -20.24
N ALA A 101 14.52 3.63 -20.88
CA ALA A 101 14.03 4.48 -21.96
C ALA A 101 13.33 5.75 -21.46
N VAL A 102 12.97 5.82 -20.18
CA VAL A 102 12.38 7.02 -19.58
C VAL A 102 13.49 7.98 -19.20
N GLY A 103 13.53 9.14 -19.87
CA GLY A 103 14.46 10.22 -19.52
C GLY A 103 14.34 10.61 -18.03
N GLN A 104 15.45 11.10 -17.45
CA GLN A 104 15.43 11.64 -16.09
C GLN A 104 14.43 12.80 -16.00
N ALA A 105 13.57 12.79 -14.99
CA ALA A 105 12.46 13.74 -14.85
C ALA A 105 12.88 15.14 -14.37
N ILE A 106 13.91 15.72 -14.99
CA ILE A 106 14.65 16.95 -14.63
C ILE A 106 15.93 16.60 -13.86
N ASP A 107 17.06 17.04 -14.42
CA ASP A 107 18.38 16.94 -13.79
C ASP A 107 18.41 17.82 -12.54
N VAL A 108 18.49 17.18 -11.38
CA VAL A 108 18.68 17.82 -10.08
C VAL A 108 20.12 17.55 -9.70
N ASP A 109 20.88 18.62 -9.46
CA ASP A 109 22.21 18.52 -8.86
C ASP A 109 22.09 18.07 -7.39
N CYS A 110 21.99 16.76 -7.25
CA CYS A 110 21.94 16.06 -5.97
C CYS A 110 23.25 16.26 -5.21
N ALA A 111 24.39 16.22 -5.91
CA ALA A 111 25.72 16.28 -5.29
C ALA A 111 25.90 17.57 -4.46
N ALA A 112 25.45 18.71 -4.98
CA ALA A 112 25.50 19.98 -4.26
C ALA A 112 24.44 20.16 -3.14
N ARG A 113 23.58 19.16 -2.90
CA ARG A 113 22.44 19.24 -1.97
C ARG A 113 22.35 18.06 -0.99
N LEU A 114 23.20 17.05 -1.10
CA LEU A 114 23.14 15.84 -0.26
C LEU A 114 23.38 16.15 1.23
N ASP A 115 24.21 17.13 1.53
CA ASP A 115 24.46 17.64 2.88
C ASP A 115 23.20 18.21 3.55
N LEU A 116 22.36 18.90 2.77
CA LEU A 116 21.12 19.53 3.23
C LEU A 116 19.95 18.54 3.26
N CYS A 117 19.75 17.81 2.17
CA CYS A 117 18.60 16.92 2.02
C CYS A 117 18.82 15.54 2.63
N GLN A 118 20.06 15.18 2.97
CA GLN A 118 20.45 13.93 3.63
C GLN A 118 19.95 12.66 2.89
N GLY A 119 19.75 12.73 1.57
CA GLY A 119 19.27 11.59 0.79
C GLY A 119 17.81 11.22 1.04
N ARG A 120 16.97 12.15 1.52
CA ARG A 120 15.55 11.91 1.86
C ARG A 120 14.68 11.28 0.77
N CYS A 121 15.06 11.35 -0.51
CA CYS A 121 14.35 10.60 -1.55
C CYS A 121 14.37 9.07 -1.31
N CYS A 122 15.39 8.57 -0.61
CA CYS A 122 15.53 7.17 -0.22
C CYS A 122 14.62 6.77 0.95
N THR A 123 13.95 7.72 1.63
CA THR A 123 12.99 7.42 2.70
C THR A 123 11.55 7.28 2.17
N LEU A 124 11.33 7.53 0.88
CA LEU A 124 10.02 7.45 0.26
C LEU A 124 9.62 5.99 0.06
N LYS A 125 8.34 5.69 0.35
CA LYS A 125 7.73 4.39 0.10
C LYS A 125 6.97 4.43 -1.23
N PHE A 126 7.20 3.43 -2.08
CA PHE A 126 6.51 3.25 -3.36
C PHE A 126 6.58 1.78 -3.80
N TYR A 127 5.73 1.42 -4.77
CA TYR A 127 5.71 0.09 -5.37
C TYR A 127 6.71 0.00 -6.54
N LEU A 128 7.33 -1.17 -6.69
CA LEU A 128 8.24 -1.51 -7.76
C LEU A 128 7.47 -1.96 -9.01
N THR A 129 8.06 -1.70 -10.18
CA THR A 129 7.55 -2.19 -11.47
C THR A 129 7.99 -3.64 -11.69
N LYS A 130 7.41 -4.30 -12.69
CA LYS A 130 7.84 -5.66 -13.06
C LYS A 130 9.33 -5.70 -13.42
N GLN A 131 9.80 -4.76 -14.25
CA GLN A 131 11.20 -4.70 -14.65
C GLN A 131 12.15 -4.46 -13.46
N ASP A 132 11.73 -3.68 -12.46
CA ASP A 132 12.51 -3.46 -11.24
C ASP A 132 12.75 -4.76 -10.45
N LEU A 133 11.79 -5.68 -10.50
CA LEU A 133 11.85 -6.97 -9.83
C LEU A 133 12.64 -8.00 -10.63
N ASP A 134 12.38 -8.07 -11.95
CA ASP A 134 13.00 -9.04 -12.86
C ASP A 134 14.52 -8.87 -12.95
N GLU A 135 15.03 -7.63 -12.82
CA GLU A 135 16.48 -7.36 -12.80
C GLU A 135 17.19 -7.89 -11.54
N GLY A 136 16.46 -8.20 -10.47
CA GLY A 136 17.01 -8.77 -9.24
C GLY A 136 17.94 -7.86 -8.42
N VAL A 137 18.19 -6.63 -8.88
CA VAL A 137 19.03 -5.63 -8.18
C VAL A 137 18.27 -5.03 -7.00
N ILE A 138 16.97 -4.77 -7.16
CA ILE A 138 16.17 -4.00 -6.21
C ILE A 138 15.43 -4.93 -5.25
N ARG A 139 15.69 -4.78 -3.96
CA ARG A 139 14.97 -5.49 -2.88
C ARG A 139 13.60 -4.87 -2.60
N TRP A 140 12.61 -5.72 -2.46
CA TRP A 140 11.27 -5.37 -1.99
C TRP A 140 10.99 -5.94 -0.60
N ASP A 141 9.97 -5.40 0.05
CA ASP A 141 9.53 -5.83 1.37
C ASP A 141 8.63 -7.09 1.27
N TYR A 142 9.13 -8.24 1.73
CA TYR A 142 8.34 -9.48 1.72
C TYR A 142 7.06 -9.40 2.54
N GLY A 143 7.03 -8.58 3.59
CA GLY A 143 5.83 -8.32 4.39
C GLY A 143 4.88 -7.28 3.79
N ASN A 144 5.28 -6.61 2.71
CA ASN A 144 4.43 -5.70 1.92
C ASN A 144 4.80 -5.84 0.44
N PRO A 145 4.20 -6.82 -0.27
CA PRO A 145 4.69 -7.21 -1.58
C PRO A 145 4.90 -6.06 -2.55
N TYR A 146 6.07 -6.10 -3.20
CA TYR A 146 6.54 -5.16 -4.23
C TYR A 146 6.79 -3.73 -3.74
N TRP A 147 6.61 -3.40 -2.47
CA TRP A 147 7.11 -2.13 -1.95
C TRP A 147 8.63 -2.11 -1.88
N ILE A 148 9.24 -0.96 -2.17
CA ILE A 148 10.68 -0.77 -1.95
C ILE A 148 11.04 -1.10 -0.50
N ARG A 149 12.03 -1.97 -0.31
CA ARG A 149 12.43 -2.38 1.03
C ARG A 149 13.13 -1.24 1.77
N GLN A 150 12.71 -1.01 3.01
CA GLN A 150 13.39 -0.11 3.95
C GLN A 150 14.18 -0.89 5.00
N GLY A 151 15.23 -0.26 5.53
CA GLY A 151 15.94 -0.70 6.71
C GLY A 151 15.29 -0.18 7.99
N PRO A 152 15.82 -0.56 9.16
CA PRO A 152 15.29 -0.14 10.46
C PRO A 152 15.39 1.38 10.68
N ASP A 153 16.27 2.07 9.96
CA ASP A 153 16.44 3.52 9.95
C ASP A 153 15.44 4.25 9.03
N GLY A 154 14.55 3.52 8.35
CA GLY A 154 13.54 4.05 7.44
C GLY A 154 14.06 4.54 6.09
N TYR A 155 15.35 4.33 5.80
CA TYR A 155 15.90 4.50 4.46
C TYR A 155 15.73 3.21 3.65
N CYS A 156 15.65 3.33 2.32
CA CYS A 156 15.70 2.15 1.46
C CYS A 156 17.01 1.39 1.70
N VAL A 157 16.97 0.07 1.58
CA VAL A 157 18.16 -0.78 1.84
C VAL A 157 19.33 -0.51 0.90
N HIS A 158 19.09 0.21 -0.20
CA HIS A 158 20.12 0.61 -1.18
C HIS A 158 20.72 1.99 -0.91
N PHE A 159 20.37 2.64 0.21
CA PHE A 159 20.99 3.89 0.62
C PHE A 159 22.42 3.65 1.11
N ASP A 160 23.38 4.31 0.45
CA ASP A 160 24.78 4.33 0.83
C ASP A 160 24.97 5.37 1.93
N ARG A 161 25.20 4.87 3.16
CA ARG A 161 25.28 5.69 4.38
C ARG A 161 26.56 6.50 4.45
N GLU A 162 27.65 6.04 3.82
CA GLU A 162 28.93 6.76 3.78
C GLU A 162 28.85 7.92 2.81
N LYS A 163 28.33 7.69 1.60
CA LYS A 163 28.16 8.73 0.57
C LYS A 163 26.93 9.60 0.79
N ARG A 164 26.07 9.21 1.74
CA ARG A 164 24.74 9.81 1.99
C ARG A 164 23.89 9.89 0.71
N GLY A 165 23.99 8.88 -0.15
CA GLY A 165 23.42 8.88 -1.49
C GLY A 165 22.85 7.52 -1.89
N CYS A 166 22.30 7.42 -3.11
CA CYS A 166 21.79 6.15 -3.62
C CYS A 166 22.96 5.25 -4.08
N GLY A 167 23.14 4.08 -3.47
CA GLY A 167 24.18 3.11 -3.85
C GLY A 167 23.91 2.40 -5.19
N ILE A 168 22.67 2.46 -5.69
CA ILE A 168 22.26 1.89 -6.97
C ILE A 168 21.81 2.96 -7.97
N TYR A 169 22.41 4.17 -7.93
CA TYR A 169 21.96 5.33 -8.71
C TYR A 169 21.70 5.01 -10.21
N GLU A 170 22.62 4.29 -10.85
CA GLU A 170 22.50 3.90 -12.27
C GLU A 170 21.48 2.79 -12.54
N ARG A 171 21.06 2.06 -11.52
CA ARG A 171 20.07 0.97 -11.61
C ARG A 171 18.80 1.28 -10.81
N ARG A 172 18.58 2.57 -10.52
CA ARG A 172 17.42 3.06 -9.76
C ARG A 172 16.11 2.50 -10.33
N PRO A 173 15.11 2.27 -9.46
CA PRO A 173 13.81 1.83 -9.91
C PRO A 173 13.17 2.87 -10.83
N TYR A 174 12.22 2.43 -11.64
CA TYR A 174 11.47 3.29 -12.55
C TYR A 174 10.96 4.57 -11.87
N ILE A 175 10.33 4.44 -10.70
CA ILE A 175 9.80 5.58 -9.94
C ILE A 175 10.90 6.55 -9.54
N CYS A 176 12.06 6.06 -9.10
CA CYS A 176 13.19 6.91 -8.72
C CYS A 176 13.84 7.64 -9.91
N ARG A 177 13.75 7.10 -11.13
CA ARG A 177 14.23 7.78 -12.36
C ARG A 177 13.33 8.93 -12.75
N ARG A 178 12.01 8.75 -12.55
CA ARG A 178 10.98 9.75 -12.83
C ARG A 178 10.76 10.74 -11.69
N TYR A 179 11.35 10.50 -10.53
CA TYR A 179 11.15 11.35 -9.37
C TYR A 179 12.10 12.55 -9.39
N THR A 180 11.55 13.73 -9.16
CA THR A 180 12.30 14.96 -8.88
C THR A 180 11.88 15.52 -7.53
N CYS A 181 12.86 15.85 -6.68
CA CYS A 181 12.60 16.45 -5.38
C CYS A 181 12.30 17.96 -5.46
N ARG A 182 12.54 18.60 -6.62
CA ARG A 182 12.44 20.06 -6.82
C ARG A 182 11.12 20.65 -6.31
N ASN A 183 10.02 19.95 -6.55
CA ASN A 183 8.67 20.39 -6.18
C ASN A 183 8.09 19.62 -4.98
N ASP A 184 8.87 18.75 -4.35
CA ASP A 184 8.38 17.90 -3.26
C ASP A 184 8.46 18.64 -1.93
N LYS A 185 7.31 19.15 -1.46
CA LYS A 185 7.18 19.87 -0.18
C LYS A 185 7.46 19.01 1.04
N ARG A 186 7.50 17.68 0.89
CA ARG A 186 7.98 16.79 1.96
C ARG A 186 9.48 16.92 2.16
N LEU A 187 10.24 17.36 1.15
CA LEU A 187 11.70 17.48 1.18
C LEU A 187 12.17 18.94 1.25
N TRP A 188 11.49 19.86 0.57
CA TRP A 188 11.91 21.26 0.45
C TRP A 188 10.76 22.22 0.76
N ILE A 189 11.01 23.20 1.64
CA ILE A 189 10.14 24.38 1.76
C ILE A 189 10.36 25.24 0.52
N ASP A 190 11.63 25.54 0.25
CA ASP A 190 12.11 26.26 -0.91
C ASP A 190 13.36 25.56 -1.48
N PHE A 191 13.23 25.01 -2.68
CA PHE A 191 14.30 24.28 -3.36
C PHE A 191 15.39 25.21 -3.90
N GLU A 192 15.02 26.41 -4.36
CA GLU A 192 15.97 27.37 -4.95
C GLU A 192 16.81 28.04 -3.87
N GLN A 193 16.19 28.40 -2.75
CA GLN A 193 16.87 28.96 -1.57
C GLN A 193 17.55 27.89 -0.70
N ARG A 194 17.52 26.62 -1.11
CA ARG A 194 18.13 25.48 -0.41
C ARG A 194 17.63 25.33 1.04
N ILE A 195 16.33 25.57 1.27
CA ILE A 195 15.69 25.46 2.59
C ILE A 195 14.97 24.11 2.67
N PRO A 196 15.56 23.09 3.35
CA PRO A 196 14.92 21.78 3.48
C PRO A 196 13.70 21.87 4.40
N ALA A 197 12.70 21.03 4.13
CA ALA A 197 11.60 20.83 5.07
C ALA A 197 12.12 20.17 6.36
N PRO A 198 11.48 20.39 7.53
CA PRO A 198 11.87 19.72 8.77
C PRO A 198 11.93 18.21 8.59
N ALA A 199 12.97 17.59 9.15
CA ALA A 199 13.09 16.13 9.15
C ALA A 199 12.00 15.54 10.06
N LYS A 200 11.24 14.58 9.53
CA LYS A 200 10.32 13.78 10.35
C LYS A 200 11.06 12.58 10.91
N PRO A 201 10.74 12.13 12.15
CA PRO A 201 11.20 10.84 12.63
C PRO A 201 10.82 9.76 11.63
N LEU A 202 11.80 8.96 11.22
CA LEU A 202 11.57 7.81 10.36
C LEU A 202 11.21 6.63 11.26
N ILE A 203 10.05 6.03 11.03
CA ILE A 203 9.62 4.81 11.73
C ILE A 203 9.89 3.63 10.79
N GLY A 204 10.85 2.79 11.15
CA GLY A 204 11.13 1.53 10.46
C GLY A 204 10.05 0.46 10.75
N ASP A 205 9.87 -0.45 9.78
CA ASP A 205 9.23 -1.77 9.91
C ASP A 205 7.81 -1.88 10.49
N SER A 206 6.94 -0.87 10.36
CA SER A 206 5.49 -1.14 10.47
C SER A 206 4.94 -1.69 9.15
N PRO A 207 4.31 -2.88 9.14
CA PRO A 207 3.61 -3.38 7.96
C PRO A 207 2.55 -2.36 7.54
N VAL A 208 2.56 -1.96 6.27
CA VAL A 208 1.61 -0.97 5.75
C VAL A 208 0.17 -1.45 5.95
N ALA A 209 -0.07 -2.76 5.82
CA ALA A 209 -1.37 -3.36 6.13
C ALA A 209 -1.78 -3.18 7.60
N LEU A 210 -0.86 -3.31 8.57
CA LEU A 210 -1.17 -3.04 9.97
C LEU A 210 -1.35 -1.55 10.25
N ALA A 211 -0.61 -0.68 9.56
CA ALA A 211 -0.80 0.76 9.66
C ALA A 211 -2.16 1.19 9.08
N GLU A 212 -2.60 0.62 7.95
CA GLU A 212 -3.93 0.87 7.34
C GLU A 212 -5.08 0.29 8.18
N VAL A 213 -4.91 -0.90 8.76
CA VAL A 213 -5.88 -1.49 9.70
C VAL A 213 -5.94 -0.68 10.99
N ALA A 214 -4.81 -0.24 11.54
CA ALA A 214 -4.78 0.63 12.71
C ALA A 214 -5.43 2.00 12.43
N LEU A 215 -5.22 2.57 11.23
CA LEU A 215 -5.90 3.79 10.77
C LEU A 215 -7.42 3.58 10.63
N ARG A 216 -7.86 2.46 10.03
CA ARG A 216 -9.29 2.12 9.94
C ARG A 216 -9.92 1.93 11.31
N ASN A 217 -9.24 1.24 12.22
CA ASN A 217 -9.73 0.98 13.57
C ASN A 217 -9.80 2.25 14.42
N THR A 218 -8.86 3.19 14.26
CA THR A 218 -8.92 4.51 14.90
C THR A 218 -10.06 5.37 14.33
N MET A 219 -10.26 5.38 13.01
CA MET A 219 -11.39 6.08 12.38
C MET A 219 -12.76 5.48 12.76
N GLN A 220 -12.84 4.17 13.04
CA GLN A 220 -14.05 3.50 13.54
C GLN A 220 -14.31 3.74 15.03
N ALA A 221 -13.26 3.93 15.84
CA ALA A 221 -13.39 4.30 17.24
C ALA A 221 -13.88 5.74 17.42
N ASP A 222 -13.42 6.67 16.58
CA ASP A 222 -13.85 8.08 16.60
C ASP A 222 -15.27 8.27 16.05
N GLY A 223 -15.78 7.33 15.24
CA GLY A 223 -17.15 7.32 14.71
C GLY A 223 -18.24 6.89 15.71
N ARG A 224 -17.91 6.56 16.96
CA ARG A 224 -18.88 6.20 18.01
C ARG A 224 -19.22 7.34 18.99
N VAL A 225 -18.79 8.57 18.72
CA VAL A 225 -19.25 9.75 19.48
C VAL A 225 -20.29 10.48 18.65
N GLY A 226 -21.57 10.26 18.96
CA GLY A 226 -22.67 10.98 18.30
C GLY A 226 -23.97 10.21 18.22
N ARG A 227 -24.50 9.75 19.36
CA ARG A 227 -25.94 9.52 19.49
C ARG A 227 -26.42 9.81 20.91
N ASP A 228 -26.04 10.99 21.41
CA ASP A 228 -26.88 11.67 22.40
C ASP A 228 -28.02 12.32 21.61
N THR A 229 -29.12 11.59 21.46
CA THR A 229 -30.38 12.20 21.05
C THR A 229 -30.91 12.98 22.24
N ASP A 230 -30.98 14.30 22.06
CA ASP A 230 -31.66 15.26 22.92
C ASP A 230 -32.98 14.71 23.48
N ALA A 231 -33.06 14.74 24.81
CA ALA A 231 -34.32 14.66 25.53
C ALA A 231 -35.13 15.94 25.22
N LEU A 232 -36.22 15.78 24.49
CA LEU A 232 -37.30 16.77 24.42
C LEU A 232 -38.10 16.69 25.73
N PRO A 233 -38.31 17.81 26.45
CA PRO A 233 -39.11 17.80 27.67
C PRO A 233 -40.62 17.74 27.39
N ASP A 234 -41.28 17.08 28.33
CA ASP A 234 -42.68 16.69 28.40
C ASP A 234 -43.70 17.77 28.02
N GLY A 235 -44.63 17.38 27.16
CA GLY A 235 -45.87 18.09 26.90
C GLY A 235 -47.00 17.09 26.73
N GLN A 236 -47.45 16.48 27.84
CA GLN A 236 -48.66 15.67 27.85
C GLN A 236 -49.57 16.15 28.99
N THR A 237 -50.68 16.75 28.58
CA THR A 237 -51.81 17.12 29.43
C THR A 237 -52.56 15.86 29.85
N ASP A 238 -52.66 15.65 31.16
CA ASP A 238 -53.50 14.63 31.78
C ASP A 238 -54.98 14.83 31.41
N GLY A 239 -55.54 13.86 30.69
CA GLY A 239 -56.98 13.64 30.54
C GLY A 239 -57.38 12.46 31.41
N THR A 240 -57.80 12.73 32.63
CA THR A 240 -58.38 11.75 33.55
C THR A 240 -59.85 11.47 33.19
N ALA A 241 -60.13 10.24 32.77
CA ALA A 241 -61.48 9.68 32.76
C ALA A 241 -61.42 8.20 33.16
N GLY A 242 -61.24 7.97 34.47
CA GLY A 242 -61.50 6.70 35.12
C GLY A 242 -62.89 6.76 35.75
N ALA A 243 -63.82 5.99 35.17
CA ALA A 243 -65.15 5.75 35.74
C ALA A 243 -65.06 4.67 36.83
N GLY A 244 -65.76 4.88 37.94
CA GLY A 244 -66.05 3.85 38.92
C GLY A 244 -66.72 4.39 40.18
N SER A 245 -68.03 4.24 40.30
CA SER A 245 -68.71 3.92 41.57
C SER A 245 -70.20 3.62 41.36
N ASP A 246 -70.63 2.56 42.06
CA ASP A 246 -71.95 1.94 42.17
C ASP A 246 -73.11 2.82 42.68
N ALA A 247 -74.32 2.32 42.38
CA ALA A 247 -75.55 2.30 43.18
C ALA A 247 -76.17 3.62 43.71
N SER A 248 -77.41 3.91 43.29
CA SER A 248 -78.63 3.92 44.13
C SER A 248 -79.85 4.45 43.36
N GLU A 249 -81.00 3.82 43.63
CA GLU A 249 -82.40 4.16 43.27
C GLU A 249 -82.90 3.97 41.82
#